data_AF-A0A7C3D1V4-F1
#
_entry.id   AF-A0A7C3D1V4-F1
#
_cell.length_a   1.000
_cell.length_b   1.000
_cell.length_c   1.000
_cell.angle_alpha   90.00
_cell.angle_beta   90.00
_cell.angle_gamma   90.00
#
_symmetry.space_group_name_H-M   'P 1'
#
loop_
_entity.id
_entity.type
_entity.pdbx_description
1 polymer ?
#
loop_
_entity_poly.entity_id
_entity_poly.type
_entity_poly.pdbx_seq_one_letter_code
_entity_poly.pdbx_strand_id
1 'polypeptide(L)'
;MKLLTVCSVLLSSVLLFSCAENENKDNNDLPNNIISKDKAVTQSISNVQATGYTYHSPDGNRFVEGKGTLNTITPIDIPLPASAVWISAISAGQKSYWAVVLDTGQVKAYSTTAQGYEEVDISPSQLSAIIPPTLVMQADDQLKLANVFDDGSTVTSSVVLNNDGDRAYVATNGDVVLKNSNGEQRLAVSALPYARLLMDEKQRLLVLTNPSNRYAHRAVLGSAYDHASEITLIETQPVFKIARRIAVSAPDVVEGNALIWHDTDGDGQREIITTLSRAAEGGRIVVFNEDGSQRNQSSPIGIDFRWRHQVAVAPFRSSSEVDLLSVYIPHLGPR
;
A
#
# COMPACT_ATOMS: atom_id res chain seq x y z
N MET A 1 -25.62 14.16 2.86
CA MET A 1 -25.31 12.86 3.48
C MET A 1 -24.48 12.08 2.49
N LYS A 2 -23.26 11.65 2.85
CA LYS A 2 -22.39 10.85 1.97
C LYS A 2 -22.49 9.39 2.42
N LEU A 3 -22.66 8.48 1.45
CA LEU A 3 -22.88 7.06 1.68
C LEU A 3 -21.62 6.29 1.29
N LEU A 4 -21.19 5.38 2.15
CA LEU A 4 -20.25 4.32 1.81
C LEU A 4 -21.04 3.04 1.57
N THR A 5 -21.03 2.57 0.33
CA THR A 5 -21.73 1.34 -0.09
C THR A 5 -20.76 0.17 -0.05
N VAL A 6 -21.06 -0.83 0.78
CA VAL A 6 -20.26 -2.05 0.92
C VAL A 6 -21.02 -3.25 0.40
N CYS A 7 -20.35 -4.03 -0.45
CA CYS A 7 -20.85 -5.27 -1.01
C CYS A 7 -20.45 -6.45 -0.11
N SER A 8 -21.35 -6.94 0.74
CA SER A 8 -21.12 -8.12 1.59
C SER A 8 -21.23 -9.41 0.76
N VAL A 9 -20.15 -9.78 0.07
CA VAL A 9 -19.87 -11.17 -0.24
C VAL A 9 -18.93 -11.70 0.84
N LEU A 10 -19.24 -12.87 1.37
CA LEU A 10 -18.52 -13.57 2.43
C LEU A 10 -17.09 -14.02 2.10
N LEU A 11 -16.40 -13.40 1.13
CA LEU A 11 -14.95 -13.47 0.96
C LEU A 11 -14.51 -12.18 0.27
N SER A 12 -13.80 -11.34 1.02
CA SER A 12 -13.04 -10.14 0.60
C SER A 12 -13.77 -9.07 -0.22
N SER A 13 -13.90 -7.90 0.42
CA SER A 13 -14.60 -6.71 -0.06
C SER A 13 -14.11 -6.25 -1.44
N VAL A 14 -14.99 -6.27 -2.44
CA VAL A 14 -14.81 -5.53 -3.70
C VAL A 14 -15.47 -4.16 -3.52
N LEU A 15 -14.69 -3.09 -3.59
CA LEU A 15 -15.18 -1.70 -3.55
C LEU A 15 -15.45 -1.21 -4.98
N LEU A 16 -16.64 -0.63 -5.19
CA LEU A 16 -16.98 0.17 -6.37
C LEU A 16 -17.22 1.60 -5.92
N PHE A 17 -16.43 2.55 -6.41
CA PHE A 17 -16.65 3.98 -6.20
C PHE A 17 -17.40 4.58 -7.40
N SER A 18 -18.46 5.32 -7.14
CA SER A 18 -19.04 6.27 -8.09
C SER A 18 -18.49 7.66 -7.76
N CYS A 19 -17.53 8.16 -8.56
CA CYS A 19 -17.08 9.54 -8.46
C CYS A 19 -18.07 10.46 -9.18
N ALA A 20 -18.63 11.43 -8.48
CA ALA A 20 -19.20 12.63 -9.12
C ALA A 20 -18.03 13.55 -9.52
N GLU A 21 -17.97 13.92 -10.80
CA GLU A 21 -17.02 14.90 -11.32
C GLU A 21 -17.21 16.24 -10.60
N ASN A 22 -16.13 16.77 -10.06
CA ASN A 22 -16.07 18.14 -9.57
C ASN A 22 -14.87 18.80 -10.25
N GLU A 23 -15.14 19.60 -11.28
CA GLU A 23 -14.15 20.50 -11.87
C GLU A 23 -13.76 21.55 -10.83
N ASN A 24 -12.51 21.55 -10.35
CA ASN A 24 -11.84 22.80 -9.98
C ASN A 24 -10.33 22.70 -9.81
N LYS A 25 -9.65 23.43 -10.70
CA LYS A 25 -8.52 24.35 -10.56
C LYS A 25 -7.37 24.01 -9.60
N ASP A 26 -6.19 23.96 -10.21
CA ASP A 26 -4.85 24.21 -9.67
C ASP A 26 -4.84 25.07 -8.41
N ASN A 27 -4.54 24.45 -7.27
CA ASN A 27 -4.04 25.13 -6.08
C ASN A 27 -2.87 24.32 -5.52
N ASN A 28 -1.66 24.74 -5.91
CA ASN A 28 -0.38 24.25 -5.41
C ASN A 28 -0.07 24.81 -4.00
N ASP A 29 -0.96 24.59 -3.04
CA ASP A 29 -0.67 24.88 -1.64
C ASP A 29 -1.12 23.69 -0.80
N LEU A 30 -0.18 22.85 -0.41
CA LEU A 30 -0.38 21.89 0.68
C LEU A 30 -0.66 22.71 1.95
N PRO A 31 -1.82 22.52 2.62
CA PRO A 31 -2.11 23.25 3.85
C PRO A 31 -1.14 22.83 4.95
N ASN A 32 -0.10 23.63 5.15
CA ASN A 32 0.67 23.71 6.39
C ASN A 32 -0.26 24.23 7.48
N ASN A 33 -1.07 23.37 8.08
CA ASN A 33 -1.63 23.49 9.43
C ASN A 33 -2.74 22.44 9.60
N ILE A 34 -2.40 21.31 10.20
CA ILE A 34 -3.05 20.65 11.35
C ILE A 34 -2.08 19.51 11.71
N ILE A 35 -0.96 19.85 12.35
CA ILE A 35 -0.32 18.92 13.27
C ILE A 35 -0.57 19.56 14.62
N SER A 36 -1.57 19.05 15.34
CA SER A 36 -1.58 19.27 16.78
C SER A 36 -0.21 18.82 17.28
N LYS A 37 0.54 19.73 17.92
CA LYS A 37 1.78 19.42 18.65
C LYS A 37 1.52 18.59 19.92
N ASP A 38 0.36 17.94 20.03
CA ASP A 38 0.21 16.82 20.93
C ASP A 38 1.19 15.76 20.46
N LYS A 39 2.25 15.54 21.27
CA LYS A 39 3.21 14.44 21.10
C LYS A 39 2.43 13.24 20.57
N ALA A 40 2.76 12.76 19.37
CA ALA A 40 2.12 11.60 18.83
C ALA A 40 2.43 10.47 19.81
N VAL A 41 1.49 10.14 20.69
CA VAL A 41 1.68 9.08 21.67
C VAL A 41 1.84 7.84 20.81
N THR A 42 3.08 7.36 20.68
CA THR A 42 3.35 6.11 19.97
C THR A 42 2.48 5.07 20.64
N GLN A 43 1.43 4.64 19.94
CA GLN A 43 0.50 3.70 20.53
C GLN A 43 1.22 2.38 20.79
N SER A 44 1.03 1.85 21.99
CA SER A 44 1.42 0.48 22.29
C SER A 44 0.51 -0.46 21.47
N ILE A 45 1.15 -1.24 20.63
CA ILE A 45 0.54 -2.30 19.84
C ILE A 45 1.24 -3.57 20.29
N SER A 46 0.44 -4.61 20.54
CA SER A 46 0.86 -5.93 21.01
C SER A 46 -0.27 -6.92 20.78
N ASN A 47 -0.02 -8.23 20.88
CA ASN A 47 -1.02 -9.27 20.65
C ASN A 47 -1.80 -9.06 19.34
N VAL A 48 -1.09 -8.70 18.27
CA VAL A 48 -1.69 -8.46 16.95
C VAL A 48 -2.25 -9.77 16.41
N GLN A 49 -3.54 -9.76 16.06
CA GLN A 49 -4.25 -10.89 15.48
C GLN A 49 -4.42 -10.73 13.96
N ALA A 50 -4.58 -9.49 13.49
CA ALA A 50 -4.70 -9.19 12.07
C ALA A 50 -4.29 -7.74 11.75
N THR A 51 -3.93 -7.51 10.50
CA THR A 51 -3.55 -6.20 9.96
C THR A 51 -4.34 -5.91 8.68
N GLY A 52 -4.70 -4.65 8.48
CA GLY A 52 -5.44 -4.17 7.32
C GLY A 52 -4.74 -2.98 6.69
N TYR A 53 -4.52 -3.03 5.38
CA TYR A 53 -3.84 -1.99 4.61
C TYR A 53 -4.76 -1.39 3.56
N THR A 54 -4.49 -0.15 3.16
CA THR A 54 -5.17 0.51 2.03
C THR A 54 -4.87 -0.14 0.67
N TYR A 55 -3.90 -1.06 0.63
CA TYR A 55 -3.45 -1.78 -0.56
C TYR A 55 -3.58 -3.31 -0.45
N HIS A 56 -4.44 -3.77 0.47
CA HIS A 56 -4.91 -5.15 0.64
C HIS A 56 -3.87 -6.11 1.24
N SER A 57 -2.80 -6.44 0.51
CA SER A 57 -1.81 -7.44 0.96
C SER A 57 -0.47 -6.79 1.33
N PRO A 58 0.23 -7.25 2.40
CA PRO A 58 1.57 -6.77 2.75
C PRO A 58 2.61 -7.02 1.67
N ASP A 59 2.41 -8.01 0.78
CA ASP A 59 3.33 -8.31 -0.32
C ASP A 59 3.04 -7.50 -1.60
N GLY A 60 2.06 -6.60 -1.54
CA GLY A 60 1.65 -5.72 -2.64
C GLY A 60 0.76 -6.40 -3.68
N ASN A 61 0.55 -7.72 -3.61
CA ASN A 61 -0.32 -8.44 -4.53
C ASN A 61 -1.79 -8.12 -4.23
N ARG A 62 -2.56 -7.67 -5.22
CA ARG A 62 -3.99 -7.35 -5.05
C ARG A 62 -4.88 -8.52 -5.47
N PHE A 63 -4.45 -9.73 -5.10
CA PHE A 63 -5.23 -10.93 -5.29
C PHE A 63 -5.82 -11.35 -3.95
N VAL A 64 -7.10 -11.73 -3.98
CA VAL A 64 -7.72 -12.42 -2.86
C VAL A 64 -8.49 -13.61 -3.40
N GLU A 65 -8.29 -14.76 -2.76
CA GLU A 65 -9.07 -15.94 -3.08
C GLU A 65 -10.52 -15.73 -2.68
N GLY A 66 -11.44 -16.25 -3.49
CA GLY A 66 -12.85 -16.31 -3.15
C GLY A 66 -13.81 -16.46 -4.31
N LYS A 67 -15.09 -16.62 -3.96
CA LYS A 67 -16.20 -16.73 -4.89
C LYS A 67 -17.35 -15.87 -4.39
N GLY A 68 -17.96 -15.14 -5.31
CA GLY A 68 -19.06 -14.24 -5.02
C GLY A 68 -19.83 -13.84 -6.25
N THR A 69 -21.06 -13.39 -6.05
CA THR A 69 -21.88 -12.76 -7.09
C THR A 69 -22.19 -11.33 -6.67
N LEU A 70 -21.56 -10.35 -7.31
CA LEU A 70 -21.81 -8.93 -7.04
C LEU A 70 -23.20 -8.46 -7.51
N ASN A 71 -23.84 -9.23 -8.39
CA ASN A 71 -25.07 -8.84 -9.06
C ASN A 71 -26.32 -9.10 -8.19
N THR A 72 -26.17 -9.90 -7.14
CA THR A 72 -27.28 -10.42 -6.32
C THR A 72 -27.16 -10.05 -4.85
N ILE A 73 -26.19 -9.20 -4.51
CA ILE A 73 -25.93 -8.79 -3.13
C ILE A 73 -26.71 -7.53 -2.80
N THR A 74 -27.28 -7.52 -1.60
CA THR A 74 -27.83 -6.30 -1.02
C THR A 74 -26.68 -5.52 -0.40
N PRO A 75 -26.42 -4.28 -0.85
CA PRO A 75 -25.37 -3.47 -0.25
C PRO A 75 -25.74 -3.06 1.17
N ILE A 76 -24.71 -2.88 2.00
CA ILE A 76 -24.82 -2.21 3.29
C ILE A 76 -24.34 -0.78 3.11
N ASP A 77 -25.21 0.18 3.39
CA ASP A 77 -24.91 1.59 3.32
C ASP A 77 -24.61 2.15 4.71
N ILE A 78 -23.38 2.63 4.90
CA ILE A 78 -22.93 3.24 6.14
C ILE A 78 -22.96 4.77 5.96
N PRO A 79 -23.78 5.52 6.72
CA PRO A 79 -23.82 6.97 6.67
C PRO A 79 -22.57 7.55 7.34
N LEU A 80 -21.83 8.38 6.60
CA LEU A 80 -20.64 9.05 7.12
C LEU A 80 -20.91 10.54 7.37
N PRO A 81 -20.34 11.11 8.45
CA PRO A 81 -20.52 12.53 8.76
C PRO A 81 -19.71 13.45 7.83
N ALA A 82 -18.70 12.92 7.13
CA ALA A 82 -17.88 13.64 6.15
C ALA A 82 -17.38 12.69 5.04
N SER A 83 -16.50 13.15 4.14
CA SER A 83 -16.02 12.31 3.03
C SER A 83 -14.98 11.32 3.52
N ALA A 84 -15.09 10.05 3.15
CA ALA A 84 -14.00 9.10 3.34
C ALA A 84 -12.84 9.45 2.39
N VAL A 85 -11.63 9.52 2.95
CA VAL A 85 -10.37 9.66 2.18
C VAL A 85 -9.57 8.36 2.17
N TRP A 86 -9.66 7.58 3.25
CA TRP A 86 -9.04 6.27 3.36
C TRP A 86 -9.97 5.25 3.98
N ILE A 87 -9.83 4.01 3.53
CA ILE A 87 -10.50 2.84 4.09
C ILE A 87 -9.45 1.74 4.21
N SER A 88 -9.35 1.14 5.40
CA SER A 88 -8.60 -0.09 5.65
C SER A 88 -9.52 -1.08 6.33
N ALA A 89 -9.42 -2.36 5.97
CA ALA A 89 -10.31 -3.39 6.48
C ALA A 89 -9.55 -4.64 6.93
N ILE A 90 -10.12 -5.33 7.91
CA ILE A 90 -9.69 -6.64 8.42
C ILE A 90 -10.88 -7.59 8.33
N SER A 91 -10.66 -8.80 7.81
CA SER A 91 -11.64 -9.89 7.90
C SER A 91 -11.40 -10.70 9.18
N ALA A 92 -12.46 -10.98 9.94
CA ALA A 92 -12.42 -11.72 11.19
C ALA A 92 -13.60 -12.72 11.25
N GLY A 93 -13.40 -13.88 10.62
CA GLY A 93 -14.44 -14.91 10.52
C GLY A 93 -15.65 -14.45 9.71
N GLN A 94 -16.80 -14.33 10.36
CA GLN A 94 -18.06 -13.87 9.74
C GLN A 94 -18.26 -12.35 9.82
N LYS A 95 -17.29 -11.63 10.40
CA LYS A 95 -17.28 -10.18 10.52
C LYS A 95 -16.18 -9.58 9.66
N SER A 96 -16.33 -8.30 9.34
CA SER A 96 -15.18 -7.48 8.94
C SER A 96 -15.16 -6.18 9.71
N TYR A 97 -13.96 -5.71 10.05
CA TYR A 97 -13.72 -4.45 10.73
C TYR A 97 -13.17 -3.45 9.73
N TRP A 98 -13.75 -2.26 9.71
CA TRP A 98 -13.46 -1.21 8.74
C TRP A 98 -13.03 0.02 9.50
N ALA A 99 -11.86 0.56 9.19
CA ALA A 99 -11.44 1.88 9.66
C ALA A 99 -11.54 2.87 8.50
N VAL A 100 -12.26 3.97 8.73
CA VAL A 100 -12.50 5.03 7.78
C VAL A 100 -11.87 6.31 8.30
N VAL A 101 -10.93 6.86 7.55
CA VAL A 101 -10.37 8.20 7.81
C VAL A 101 -11.15 9.17 6.95
N LEU A 102 -11.67 10.22 7.58
CA LEU A 102 -12.44 11.26 6.92
C LEU A 102 -11.54 12.43 6.49
N ASP A 103 -12.01 13.23 5.53
CA ASP A 103 -11.34 14.46 5.09
C ASP A 103 -11.09 15.48 6.21
N THR A 104 -11.87 15.40 7.30
CA THR A 104 -11.68 16.17 8.54
C THR A 104 -10.55 15.64 9.44
N GLY A 105 -9.98 14.48 9.12
CA GLY A 105 -9.02 13.76 9.95
C GLY A 105 -9.66 12.88 11.04
N GLN A 106 -10.99 12.92 11.19
CA GLN A 106 -11.68 12.01 12.10
C GLN A 106 -11.58 10.56 11.62
N VAL A 107 -11.29 9.65 12.55
CA VAL A 107 -11.30 8.21 12.30
C VAL A 107 -12.58 7.61 12.89
N LYS A 108 -13.27 6.83 12.08
CA LYS A 108 -14.43 6.03 12.47
C LYS A 108 -14.14 4.56 12.21
N ALA A 109 -14.64 3.67 13.07
CA ALA A 109 -14.55 2.25 12.82
C ALA A 109 -15.91 1.56 12.88
N TYR A 110 -16.07 0.54 12.05
CA TYR A 110 -17.31 -0.22 11.93
C TYR A 110 -17.02 -1.70 11.93
N SER A 111 -17.80 -2.46 12.69
CA SER A 111 -17.93 -3.90 12.48
C SER A 111 -19.09 -4.15 11.52
N THR A 112 -18.90 -5.03 10.55
CA THR A 112 -19.90 -5.34 9.53
C THR A 112 -20.13 -6.85 9.44
N THR A 113 -21.38 -7.22 9.22
CA THR A 113 -21.86 -8.60 9.04
C THR A 113 -22.84 -8.64 7.87
N ALA A 114 -23.36 -9.82 7.53
CA ALA A 114 -24.44 -9.92 6.55
C ALA A 114 -25.74 -9.23 7.01
N GLN A 115 -25.90 -8.98 8.31
CA GLN A 115 -27.11 -8.40 8.90
C GLN A 115 -27.06 -6.88 9.01
N GLY A 116 -25.89 -6.26 8.83
CA GLY A 116 -25.72 -4.81 8.96
C GLY A 116 -24.35 -4.41 9.50
N TYR A 117 -24.31 -3.23 10.13
CA TYR A 117 -23.09 -2.65 10.68
C TYR A 117 -23.32 -2.05 12.07
N GLU A 118 -22.26 -1.99 12.87
CA GLU A 118 -22.21 -1.30 14.16
C GLU A 118 -20.94 -0.45 14.22
N GLU A 119 -21.03 0.78 14.73
CA GLU A 119 -19.85 1.60 15.02
C GLU A 119 -19.12 1.02 16.24
N VAL A 120 -17.80 0.92 16.16
CA VAL A 120 -16.93 0.38 17.22
C VAL A 120 -15.80 1.35 17.53
N ASP A 121 -15.22 1.20 18.72
CA ASP A 121 -14.13 2.05 19.15
C ASP A 121 -12.84 1.78 18.34
N ILE A 122 -12.11 2.84 18.06
CA ILE A 122 -10.79 2.80 17.43
C ILE A 122 -9.88 3.87 18.02
N SER A 123 -8.61 3.53 18.17
CA SER A 123 -7.59 4.46 18.65
C SER A 123 -6.42 4.60 17.66
N PRO A 124 -5.94 5.82 17.39
CA PRO A 124 -6.52 7.10 17.79
C PRO A 124 -7.80 7.38 16.99
N SER A 125 -8.67 8.24 17.51
CA SER A 125 -9.87 8.72 16.82
C SER A 125 -9.58 9.86 15.82
N GLN A 126 -8.30 10.22 15.66
CA GLN A 126 -7.82 11.27 14.76
C GLN A 126 -6.57 10.79 14.03
N LEU A 127 -6.54 10.98 12.72
CA LEU A 127 -5.39 10.76 11.86
C LEU A 127 -5.44 11.79 10.73
N SER A 128 -4.31 12.41 10.38
CA SER A 128 -4.29 13.35 9.26
C SER A 128 -4.81 12.69 7.98
N ALA A 129 -5.69 13.40 7.26
CA ALA A 129 -6.38 12.90 6.07
C ALA A 129 -5.41 12.52 4.91
N ILE A 130 -4.16 12.95 4.97
CA ILE A 130 -3.14 12.59 3.97
C ILE A 130 -2.44 11.26 4.28
N ILE A 131 -2.53 10.76 5.51
CA ILE A 131 -1.80 9.56 5.97
C ILE A 131 -2.63 8.30 5.69
N PRO A 132 -2.14 7.36 4.85
CA PRO A 132 -2.84 6.12 4.60
C PRO A 132 -2.77 5.19 5.83
N PRO A 133 -3.91 4.80 6.44
CA PRO A 133 -3.95 4.03 7.68
C PRO A 133 -3.57 2.56 7.51
N THR A 134 -2.88 2.04 8.52
CA THR A 134 -2.58 0.64 8.81
C THR A 134 -3.42 0.25 10.01
N LEU A 135 -4.51 -0.46 9.75
CA LEU A 135 -5.41 -0.97 10.77
C LEU A 135 -4.79 -2.20 11.42
N VAL A 136 -4.94 -2.30 12.73
CA VAL A 136 -4.52 -3.44 13.54
C VAL A 136 -5.69 -3.89 14.40
N MET A 137 -5.92 -5.18 14.44
CA MET A 137 -6.80 -5.84 15.41
C MET A 137 -5.94 -6.55 16.44
N GLN A 138 -6.05 -6.13 17.70
CA GLN A 138 -5.43 -6.81 18.84
C GLN A 138 -6.41 -7.84 19.43
N ALA A 139 -5.98 -8.54 20.48
CA ALA A 139 -6.87 -9.37 21.29
C ALA A 139 -8.16 -8.63 21.70
N ASP A 140 -9.23 -9.40 21.89
CA ASP A 140 -10.57 -8.91 22.25
C ASP A 140 -11.15 -7.90 21.24
N ASP A 141 -10.85 -8.07 19.95
CA ASP A 141 -11.33 -7.23 18.84
C ASP A 141 -10.97 -5.73 18.98
N GLN A 142 -9.93 -5.39 19.74
CA GLN A 142 -9.52 -4.00 19.91
C GLN A 142 -8.84 -3.45 18.66
N LEU A 143 -9.41 -2.40 18.08
CA LEU A 143 -8.92 -1.77 16.86
C LEU A 143 -7.97 -0.59 17.13
N LYS A 144 -6.82 -0.59 16.45
CA LYS A 144 -5.84 0.49 16.50
C LYS A 144 -5.29 0.86 15.12
N LEU A 145 -4.77 2.08 15.00
CA LEU A 145 -3.96 2.50 13.85
C LEU A 145 -2.47 2.47 14.18
N ALA A 146 -1.67 1.87 13.29
CA ALA A 146 -0.23 1.64 13.50
C ALA A 146 0.70 2.71 12.88
N ASN A 147 0.17 3.82 12.34
CA ASN A 147 0.91 4.79 11.53
C ASN A 147 1.47 5.98 12.32
N VAL A 148 1.33 5.98 13.64
CA VAL A 148 1.62 7.14 14.49
C VAL A 148 3.13 7.18 14.81
N PHE A 149 3.90 7.88 13.96
CA PHE A 149 5.33 8.14 14.15
C PHE A 149 5.66 9.61 13.87
N ASP A 150 6.45 10.23 14.77
CA ASP A 150 6.76 11.67 14.68
C ASP A 150 7.57 12.04 13.42
N ASP A 151 8.43 11.15 12.94
CA ASP A 151 9.30 11.36 11.76
C ASP A 151 8.91 10.47 10.56
N GLY A 152 7.78 9.78 10.64
CA GLY A 152 7.28 8.93 9.57
C GLY A 152 6.82 9.72 8.36
N SER A 153 7.01 9.17 7.16
CA SER A 153 6.44 9.74 5.95
C SER A 153 4.91 9.77 6.05
N THR A 154 4.33 10.91 5.69
CA THR A 154 2.88 11.13 5.75
C THR A 154 2.13 10.61 4.53
N VAL A 155 2.83 10.05 3.53
CA VAL A 155 2.26 9.63 2.25
C VAL A 155 2.44 8.14 1.96
N THR A 156 2.83 7.37 2.98
CA THR A 156 2.93 5.91 2.91
C THR A 156 2.51 5.28 4.24
N SER A 157 2.20 3.99 4.22
CA SER A 157 1.79 3.23 5.40
C SER A 157 2.97 2.55 6.07
N SER A 158 2.87 2.34 7.39
CA SER A 158 3.76 1.43 8.09
C SER A 158 3.33 -0.03 7.90
N VAL A 159 4.25 -0.95 8.15
CA VAL A 159 3.96 -2.39 8.24
C VAL A 159 4.15 -2.87 9.68
N VAL A 160 3.37 -3.86 10.06
CA VAL A 160 3.45 -4.55 11.36
C VAL A 160 4.05 -5.92 11.09
N LEU A 161 5.18 -6.21 11.71
CA LEU A 161 6.02 -7.37 11.39
C LEU A 161 5.55 -8.64 12.08
N ASN A 162 5.09 -8.52 13.32
CA ASN A 162 4.80 -9.66 14.16
C ASN A 162 3.68 -9.37 15.17
N ASN A 163 3.33 -10.41 15.92
CA ASN A 163 2.27 -10.35 16.92
C ASN A 163 2.61 -9.45 18.11
N ASP A 164 3.90 -9.15 18.33
CA ASP A 164 4.36 -8.26 19.40
C ASP A 164 4.18 -6.77 19.06
N GLY A 165 3.79 -6.46 17.81
CA GLY A 165 3.54 -5.10 17.36
C GLY A 165 4.81 -4.36 16.90
N ASP A 166 5.86 -5.09 16.57
CA ASP A 166 7.03 -4.53 15.90
C ASP A 166 6.63 -3.92 14.57
N ARG A 167 7.17 -2.74 14.26
CA ARG A 167 6.75 -1.94 13.12
C ARG A 167 7.92 -1.47 12.30
N ALA A 168 7.73 -1.43 10.99
CA ALA A 168 8.63 -0.74 10.10
C ALA A 168 7.93 0.38 9.33
N TYR A 169 8.63 1.48 9.10
CA TYR A 169 8.12 2.62 8.35
C TYR A 169 9.24 3.33 7.58
N VAL A 170 8.86 4.09 6.56
CA VAL A 170 9.75 5.02 5.85
C VAL A 170 9.70 6.35 6.58
N ALA A 171 10.85 6.84 7.05
CA ALA A 171 10.96 8.16 7.64
C ALA A 171 11.00 9.26 6.56
N THR A 172 10.70 10.49 6.96
CA THR A 172 10.68 11.67 6.09
C THR A 172 12.01 11.95 5.38
N ASN A 173 13.13 11.47 5.91
CA ASN A 173 14.46 11.56 5.30
C ASN A 173 14.78 10.41 4.32
N GLY A 174 13.85 9.46 4.12
CA GLY A 174 14.03 8.29 3.26
C GLY A 174 14.70 7.09 3.95
N ASP A 175 14.93 7.13 5.26
CA ASP A 175 15.42 5.96 5.97
C ASP A 175 14.29 4.96 6.23
N VAL A 176 14.63 3.67 6.28
CA VAL A 176 13.70 2.66 6.81
C VAL A 176 14.02 2.44 8.28
N VAL A 177 12.98 2.58 9.10
CA VAL A 177 13.07 2.51 10.55
C VAL A 177 12.35 1.25 11.03
N LEU A 178 13.01 0.49 11.90
CA LEU A 178 12.43 -0.61 12.66
C LEU A 178 12.22 -0.14 14.10
N LYS A 179 10.98 -0.19 14.59
CA LYS A 179 10.61 0.15 15.96
C LYS A 179 10.00 -1.06 16.66
N ASN A 180 10.63 -1.48 17.75
CA ASN A 180 10.21 -2.62 18.57
C ASN A 180 10.32 -2.28 20.07
N SER A 181 10.08 -3.27 20.94
CA SER A 181 10.21 -3.10 22.39
C SER A 181 11.63 -2.75 22.86
N ASN A 182 12.66 -3.11 22.08
CA ASN A 182 14.07 -2.88 22.40
C ASN A 182 14.56 -1.50 21.93
N GLY A 183 13.72 -0.76 21.21
CA GLY A 183 14.00 0.60 20.74
C GLY A 183 13.84 0.75 19.24
N GLU A 184 14.61 1.68 18.69
CA GLU A 184 14.56 2.07 17.29
C GLU A 184 15.89 1.75 16.60
N GLN A 185 15.82 1.17 15.40
CA GLN A 185 16.95 0.93 14.52
C GLN A 185 16.65 1.53 13.15
N ARG A 186 17.69 1.99 12.44
CA ARG A 186 17.53 2.76 11.20
C ARG A 186 18.52 2.33 10.14
N LEU A 187 18.05 2.24 8.89
CA LEU A 187 18.88 1.99 7.72
C LEU A 187 18.76 3.14 6.73
N ALA A 188 19.90 3.74 6.41
CA ALA A 188 20.01 4.76 5.38
C ALA A 188 19.92 4.12 3.98
N VAL A 189 18.72 4.15 3.40
CA VAL A 189 18.42 3.53 2.10
C VAL A 189 17.93 4.53 1.05
N SER A 190 17.66 5.78 1.43
CA SER A 190 17.13 6.80 0.53
C SER A 190 15.87 6.31 -0.20
N ALA A 191 14.91 5.78 0.55
CA ALA A 191 13.59 5.40 0.05
C ALA A 191 12.84 6.62 -0.50
N LEU A 192 11.99 6.39 -1.52
CA LEU A 192 11.04 7.42 -1.93
C LEU A 192 10.07 7.69 -0.77
N PRO A 193 9.69 8.96 -0.50
CA PRO A 193 8.78 9.27 0.61
C PRO A 193 7.46 8.51 0.53
N TYR A 194 6.93 8.27 -0.68
CA TYR A 194 5.69 7.55 -0.93
C TYR A 194 5.90 6.06 -1.24
N ALA A 195 7.13 5.53 -1.14
CA ALA A 195 7.37 4.10 -1.34
C ALA A 195 6.58 3.29 -0.30
N ARG A 196 5.84 2.30 -0.76
CA ARG A 196 5.24 1.31 0.13
C ARG A 196 6.30 0.32 0.57
N LEU A 197 6.36 0.07 1.87
CA LEU A 197 7.06 -1.09 2.42
C LEU A 197 6.23 -2.33 2.11
N LEU A 198 6.83 -3.30 1.44
CA LEU A 198 6.26 -4.63 1.33
C LEU A 198 6.91 -5.56 2.35
N MET A 199 6.21 -6.61 2.73
CA MET A 199 6.66 -7.59 3.69
C MET A 199 6.33 -9.02 3.24
N ASP A 200 7.27 -9.94 3.43
CA ASP A 200 7.06 -11.37 3.22
C ASP A 200 6.79 -12.13 4.54
N GLU A 201 6.58 -13.44 4.44
CA GLU A 201 6.32 -14.36 5.57
C GLU A 201 7.48 -14.42 6.57
N LYS A 202 8.70 -14.10 6.11
CA LYS A 202 9.91 -14.06 6.94
C LYS A 202 10.11 -12.68 7.57
N GLN A 203 9.13 -11.77 7.41
CA GLN A 203 9.16 -10.40 7.91
C GLN A 203 10.30 -9.56 7.30
N ARG A 204 10.84 -9.97 6.16
CA ARG A 204 11.78 -9.17 5.37
C ARG A 204 11.01 -8.04 4.69
N LEU A 205 11.71 -6.95 4.37
CA LEU A 205 11.10 -5.78 3.76
C LEU A 205 11.64 -5.54 2.35
N LEU A 206 10.76 -5.12 1.44
CA LEU A 206 11.13 -4.67 0.10
C LEU A 206 10.61 -3.25 -0.13
N VAL A 207 11.47 -2.38 -0.65
CA VAL A 207 11.15 -0.95 -0.80
C VAL A 207 11.85 -0.32 -2.00
N LEU A 208 11.19 0.69 -2.59
CA LEU A 208 11.75 1.51 -3.68
C LEU A 208 12.66 2.61 -3.13
N THR A 209 13.87 2.67 -3.69
CA THR A 209 15.00 3.45 -3.17
C THR A 209 15.77 4.17 -4.28
N ASN A 210 16.65 5.09 -3.88
CA ASN A 210 17.52 5.87 -4.76
C ASN A 210 16.71 6.66 -5.82
N PRO A 211 16.08 7.79 -5.41
CA PRO A 211 15.20 8.58 -6.25
C PRO A 211 15.88 8.99 -7.56
N SER A 212 15.12 8.98 -8.66
CA SER A 212 15.65 9.21 -10.00
C SER A 212 14.89 10.28 -10.76
N ASN A 213 15.63 11.11 -11.49
CA ASN A 213 15.12 12.11 -12.43
C ASN A 213 15.40 11.75 -13.90
N ARG A 214 15.81 10.50 -14.19
CA ARG A 214 16.15 10.02 -15.55
C ARG A 214 14.96 10.04 -16.51
N TYR A 215 13.75 9.98 -15.96
CA TYR A 215 12.51 9.96 -16.71
C TYR A 215 11.69 11.20 -16.33
N ALA A 216 11.42 12.05 -17.32
CA ALA A 216 10.77 13.35 -17.11
C ALA A 216 9.25 13.27 -16.88
N HIS A 217 8.67 12.07 -17.00
CA HIS A 217 7.25 11.85 -16.73
C HIS A 217 6.98 12.11 -15.25
N ARG A 218 6.13 13.06 -14.91
CA ARG A 218 5.78 13.28 -13.50
C ARG A 218 4.66 12.31 -13.13
N ALA A 219 4.99 11.21 -12.45
CA ALA A 219 4.00 10.25 -12.01
C ALA A 219 3.16 10.85 -10.85
N VAL A 220 2.10 11.54 -11.24
CA VAL A 220 0.81 11.61 -10.53
C VAL A 220 0.76 12.32 -9.15
N LEU A 221 1.88 12.67 -8.50
CA LEU A 221 1.84 13.25 -7.14
C LEU A 221 2.59 14.58 -6.95
N GLY A 222 3.03 15.24 -8.03
CA GLY A 222 3.60 16.58 -7.96
C GLY A 222 4.92 16.68 -7.17
N SER A 223 5.58 15.55 -6.90
CA SER A 223 6.83 15.51 -6.15
C SER A 223 8.04 15.81 -7.05
N ALA A 224 9.20 16.13 -6.46
CA ALA A 224 10.43 16.35 -7.21
C ALA A 224 11.06 15.04 -7.75
N TYR A 225 10.63 13.88 -7.25
CA TYR A 225 11.16 12.58 -7.61
C TYR A 225 10.04 11.55 -7.71
N ASP A 226 9.63 11.21 -8.92
CA ASP A 226 8.48 10.34 -9.18
C ASP A 226 8.88 8.88 -9.50
N HIS A 227 10.18 8.56 -9.41
CA HIS A 227 10.71 7.25 -9.79
C HIS A 227 11.87 6.79 -8.91
N ALA A 228 12.05 5.47 -8.83
CA ALA A 228 13.20 4.84 -8.21
C ALA A 228 14.17 4.30 -9.26
N SER A 229 15.46 4.30 -8.91
CA SER A 229 16.50 3.63 -9.68
C SER A 229 17.07 2.41 -8.96
N GLU A 230 16.53 2.06 -7.80
CA GLU A 230 16.97 0.92 -7.00
C GLU A 230 15.79 0.31 -6.23
N ILE A 231 15.82 -1.01 -6.06
CA ILE A 231 14.96 -1.75 -5.14
C ILE A 231 15.84 -2.27 -4.01
N THR A 232 15.46 -2.06 -2.75
CA THR A 232 16.21 -2.53 -1.59
C THR A 232 15.45 -3.61 -0.83
N LEU A 233 16.13 -4.74 -0.60
CA LEU A 233 15.68 -5.85 0.24
C LEU A 233 16.38 -5.76 1.61
N ILE A 234 15.61 -5.86 2.68
CA ILE A 234 16.05 -5.66 4.06
C ILE A 234 15.67 -6.88 4.89
N GLU A 235 16.63 -7.45 5.60
CA GLU A 235 16.37 -8.41 6.67
C GLU A 235 15.99 -7.65 7.94
N THR A 236 14.93 -8.08 8.63
CA THR A 236 14.55 -7.55 9.95
C THR A 236 15.07 -8.40 11.09
N GLN A 237 15.38 -9.67 10.82
CA GLN A 237 15.87 -10.65 11.78
C GLN A 237 17.00 -11.51 11.19
N PRO A 238 17.90 -12.06 12.04
CA PRO A 238 18.10 -11.71 13.45
C PRO A 238 18.72 -10.31 13.64
N VAL A 239 19.16 -9.68 12.54
CA VAL A 239 19.78 -8.37 12.53
C VAL A 239 19.09 -7.52 11.47
N PHE A 240 18.69 -6.32 11.85
CA PHE A 240 18.17 -5.33 10.91
C PHE A 240 19.28 -4.83 9.99
N LYS A 241 19.27 -5.27 8.73
CA LYS A 241 20.33 -4.94 7.76
C LYS A 241 19.82 -4.96 6.33
N ILE A 242 20.52 -4.23 5.46
CA ILE A 242 20.32 -4.34 4.02
C ILE A 242 20.83 -5.70 3.55
N ALA A 243 19.95 -6.51 2.99
CA ALA A 243 20.28 -7.79 2.39
C ALA A 243 20.81 -7.60 0.97
N ARG A 244 20.15 -6.73 0.21
CA ARG A 244 20.47 -6.48 -1.20
C ARG A 244 19.96 -5.13 -1.68
N ARG A 245 20.69 -4.60 -2.66
CA ARG A 245 20.28 -3.49 -3.53
C ARG A 245 20.26 -4.00 -4.96
N ILE A 246 19.13 -3.81 -5.63
CA ILE A 246 18.92 -4.21 -7.02
C ILE A 246 18.86 -2.92 -7.83
N ALA A 247 19.96 -2.62 -8.54
CA ALA A 247 20.06 -1.43 -9.35
C ALA A 247 19.26 -1.57 -10.65
N VAL A 248 18.52 -0.53 -11.01
CA VAL A 248 17.84 -0.42 -12.30
C VAL A 248 18.74 0.31 -13.27
N SER A 249 19.15 -0.39 -14.32
CA SER A 249 20.07 0.13 -15.34
C SER A 249 19.45 1.30 -16.10
N ALA A 250 20.22 2.36 -16.30
CA ALA A 250 19.80 3.45 -17.19
C ALA A 250 19.56 2.93 -18.62
N PRO A 251 18.57 3.47 -19.35
CA PRO A 251 17.73 4.64 -19.00
C PRO A 251 16.47 4.29 -18.20
N ASP A 252 16.27 3.05 -17.78
CA ASP A 252 15.06 2.65 -17.05
C ASP A 252 14.97 3.28 -15.66
N VAL A 253 13.73 3.44 -15.23
CA VAL A 253 13.34 3.72 -13.85
C VAL A 253 12.15 2.85 -13.48
N VAL A 254 11.94 2.61 -12.17
CA VAL A 254 10.67 2.07 -11.68
C VAL A 254 9.64 3.18 -11.62
N GLU A 255 8.54 3.01 -12.35
CA GLU A 255 7.39 3.93 -12.33
C GLU A 255 6.27 3.34 -11.48
N GLY A 256 6.12 3.89 -10.27
CA GLY A 256 5.10 3.49 -9.30
C GLY A 256 5.55 3.69 -7.86
N ASN A 257 4.61 3.54 -6.92
CA ASN A 257 4.87 3.65 -5.49
C ASN A 257 5.03 2.29 -4.78
N ALA A 258 4.76 1.19 -5.48
CA ALA A 258 4.75 -0.15 -4.91
C ALA A 258 5.15 -1.21 -5.95
N LEU A 259 5.73 -2.30 -5.46
CA LEU A 259 6.04 -3.51 -6.22
C LEU A 259 4.92 -4.54 -5.99
N ILE A 260 5.00 -5.67 -6.68
CA ILE A 260 4.42 -6.93 -6.21
C ILE A 260 5.61 -7.84 -5.90
N TRP A 261 5.67 -8.39 -4.70
CA TRP A 261 6.70 -9.34 -4.30
C TRP A 261 6.00 -10.66 -4.05
N HIS A 262 6.14 -11.67 -4.90
CA HIS A 262 5.30 -12.89 -4.83
C HIS A 262 6.01 -14.07 -5.48
N ASP A 263 5.84 -15.27 -4.93
CA ASP A 263 6.32 -16.52 -5.54
C ASP A 263 5.43 -16.88 -6.73
N THR A 264 5.98 -16.82 -7.94
CA THR A 264 5.20 -16.99 -9.18
C THR A 264 5.29 -18.39 -9.79
N ASP A 265 6.17 -19.25 -9.29
CA ASP A 265 6.38 -20.59 -9.82
C ASP A 265 6.26 -21.71 -8.77
N GLY A 266 6.08 -21.35 -7.51
CA GLY A 266 5.90 -22.26 -6.39
C GLY A 266 7.21 -22.89 -5.89
N ASP A 267 8.37 -22.31 -6.20
CA ASP A 267 9.68 -22.81 -5.74
C ASP A 267 10.03 -22.37 -4.31
N GLY A 268 9.20 -21.54 -3.68
CA GLY A 268 9.40 -20.99 -2.35
C GLY A 268 10.30 -19.74 -2.30
N GLN A 269 10.73 -19.24 -3.45
CA GLN A 269 11.40 -17.96 -3.64
C GLN A 269 10.44 -16.97 -4.28
N ARG A 270 10.48 -15.72 -3.83
CA ARG A 270 9.60 -14.69 -4.35
C ARG A 270 10.27 -14.00 -5.54
N GLU A 271 9.49 -13.67 -6.56
CA GLU A 271 9.87 -12.72 -7.60
C GLU A 271 9.42 -11.30 -7.24
N ILE A 272 10.15 -10.32 -7.78
CA ILE A 272 9.85 -8.90 -7.68
C ILE A 272 9.32 -8.42 -9.02
N ILE A 273 8.10 -7.90 -9.00
CA ILE A 273 7.35 -7.52 -10.19
C ILE A 273 7.09 -6.03 -10.14
N THR A 274 7.43 -5.36 -11.24
CA THR A 274 7.36 -3.90 -11.32
C THR A 274 7.11 -3.42 -12.73
N THR A 275 6.81 -2.13 -12.83
CA THR A 275 6.78 -1.40 -14.09
C THR A 275 8.09 -0.65 -14.28
N LEU A 276 8.83 -1.00 -15.32
CA LEU A 276 9.96 -0.20 -15.78
C LEU A 276 9.52 0.72 -16.92
N SER A 277 9.93 1.97 -16.84
CA SER A 277 9.62 2.98 -17.84
C SER A 277 10.86 3.70 -18.32
N ARG A 278 10.83 4.05 -19.61
CA ARG A 278 11.82 4.90 -20.27
C ARG A 278 11.16 5.71 -21.38
N ALA A 279 11.74 6.85 -21.73
CA ALA A 279 11.16 7.80 -22.69
C ALA A 279 10.83 7.19 -24.06
N ALA A 280 11.75 6.40 -24.63
CA ALA A 280 11.60 5.92 -26.00
C ALA A 280 10.57 4.78 -26.18
N GLU A 281 10.24 4.05 -25.12
CA GLU A 281 9.48 2.79 -25.23
C GLU A 281 8.22 2.78 -24.35
N GLY A 282 8.11 3.71 -23.39
CA GLY A 282 7.05 3.69 -22.39
C GLY A 282 7.27 2.59 -21.34
N GLY A 283 6.18 2.26 -20.64
CA GLY A 283 6.17 1.29 -19.55
C GLY A 283 6.10 -0.16 -20.03
N ARG A 284 6.79 -1.04 -19.33
CA ARG A 284 6.70 -2.51 -19.47
C ARG A 284 6.70 -3.17 -18.10
N ILE A 285 6.11 -4.34 -18.00
CA ILE A 285 6.21 -5.15 -16.80
C ILE A 285 7.51 -5.95 -16.84
N VAL A 286 8.24 -5.96 -15.73
CA VAL A 286 9.47 -6.73 -15.56
C VAL A 286 9.37 -7.57 -14.28
N VAL A 287 9.87 -8.80 -14.38
CA VAL A 287 9.96 -9.75 -13.28
C VAL A 287 11.44 -9.97 -12.98
N PHE A 288 11.84 -9.70 -11.75
CA PHE A 288 13.18 -9.94 -11.23
C PHE A 288 13.16 -11.07 -10.21
N ASN A 289 14.24 -11.84 -10.14
CA ASN A 289 14.54 -12.64 -8.96
C ASN A 289 15.05 -11.72 -7.83
N GLU A 290 15.02 -12.17 -6.57
CA GLU A 290 15.57 -11.40 -5.43
C GLU A 290 17.07 -11.09 -5.56
N ASP A 291 17.81 -11.88 -6.36
CA ASP A 291 19.21 -11.62 -6.62
C ASP A 291 19.46 -10.42 -7.54
N GLY A 292 18.41 -9.91 -8.19
CA GLY A 292 18.41 -8.80 -9.14
C GLY A 292 18.45 -9.21 -10.61
N SER A 293 18.56 -10.50 -10.92
CA SER A 293 18.51 -10.98 -12.30
C SER A 293 17.10 -10.85 -12.87
N GLN A 294 17.00 -10.39 -14.12
CA GLN A 294 15.72 -10.29 -14.82
C GLN A 294 15.29 -11.68 -15.30
N ARG A 295 14.13 -12.14 -14.83
CA ARG A 295 13.55 -13.43 -15.18
C ARG A 295 12.69 -13.33 -16.44
N ASN A 296 11.85 -12.29 -16.53
CA ASN A 296 10.93 -12.11 -17.64
C ASN A 296 10.57 -10.63 -17.84
N GLN A 297 10.02 -10.29 -19.01
CA GLN A 297 9.44 -8.98 -19.28
C GLN A 297 8.33 -9.05 -20.32
N SER A 298 7.38 -8.13 -20.23
CA SER A 298 6.42 -7.90 -21.30
C SER A 298 7.05 -7.08 -22.43
N SER A 299 6.43 -7.09 -23.61
CA SER A 299 6.66 -6.02 -24.59
C SER A 299 6.37 -4.65 -23.95
N PRO A 300 7.16 -3.62 -24.27
CA PRO A 300 6.83 -2.25 -23.88
C PRO A 300 5.57 -1.77 -24.62
N ILE A 301 4.93 -0.73 -24.09
CA ILE A 301 3.77 -0.10 -24.74
C ILE A 301 4.15 0.44 -26.14
N GLY A 302 5.41 0.83 -26.36
CA GLY A 302 5.92 1.28 -27.64
C GLY A 302 5.52 2.73 -27.99
N ILE A 303 4.99 3.46 -27.01
CA ILE A 303 4.64 4.88 -27.11
C ILE A 303 5.26 5.58 -25.90
N ASP A 304 5.88 6.73 -26.15
CA ASP A 304 6.48 7.57 -25.12
C ASP A 304 5.46 7.96 -24.04
N PHE A 305 5.92 8.04 -22.79
CA PHE A 305 5.09 8.54 -21.68
C PHE A 305 3.75 7.80 -21.52
N ARG A 306 3.76 6.49 -21.79
CA ARG A 306 2.62 5.61 -21.53
C ARG A 306 2.96 4.62 -20.44
N TRP A 307 2.08 4.57 -19.45
CA TRP A 307 2.24 3.74 -18.27
C TRP A 307 1.52 2.40 -18.45
N ARG A 308 2.13 1.33 -17.93
CA ARG A 308 1.50 0.02 -17.75
C ARG A 308 1.42 -0.22 -16.26
N HIS A 309 0.25 -0.51 -15.70
CA HIS A 309 0.13 -0.69 -14.25
C HIS A 309 -0.05 -2.17 -13.90
N GLN A 310 0.82 -2.71 -13.05
CA GLN A 310 0.65 -4.03 -12.45
C GLN A 310 -0.52 -4.01 -11.44
N VAL A 311 -1.38 -5.03 -11.48
CA VAL A 311 -2.55 -5.14 -10.60
C VAL A 311 -2.40 -6.29 -9.61
N ALA A 312 -2.27 -7.51 -10.13
CA ALA A 312 -2.28 -8.72 -9.32
C ALA A 312 -1.60 -9.87 -10.07
N VAL A 313 -1.17 -10.86 -9.30
CA VAL A 313 -0.49 -12.07 -9.78
C VAL A 313 -1.21 -13.26 -9.14
N ALA A 314 -1.79 -14.13 -9.96
CA ALA A 314 -2.61 -15.24 -9.47
C ALA A 314 -2.88 -16.28 -10.58
N PRO A 315 -3.23 -17.53 -10.24
CA PRO A 315 -3.71 -18.50 -11.21
C PRO A 315 -5.15 -18.18 -11.63
N PHE A 316 -5.33 -17.17 -12.50
CA PHE A 316 -6.66 -16.77 -12.97
C PHE A 316 -7.30 -17.82 -13.90
N ARG A 317 -6.48 -18.66 -14.50
CA ARG A 317 -6.91 -19.79 -15.33
C ARG A 317 -7.00 -21.07 -14.49
N SER A 318 -7.71 -22.07 -14.99
CA SER A 318 -7.77 -23.40 -14.37
C SER A 318 -6.46 -24.19 -14.44
N SER A 319 -5.40 -23.61 -14.99
CA SER A 319 -4.04 -24.16 -14.98
C SER A 319 -3.33 -23.81 -13.67
N SER A 320 -2.33 -24.61 -13.29
CA SER A 320 -1.38 -24.25 -12.21
C SER A 320 -0.46 -23.09 -12.58
N GLU A 321 -0.57 -22.55 -13.80
CA GLU A 321 0.21 -21.40 -14.24
C GLU A 321 -0.32 -20.11 -13.59
N VAL A 322 0.61 -19.32 -13.05
CA VAL A 322 0.33 -18.00 -12.50
C VAL A 322 0.28 -16.98 -13.63
N ASP A 323 -0.79 -16.20 -13.67
CA ASP A 323 -1.00 -15.10 -14.59
C ASP A 323 -0.68 -13.77 -13.91
N LEU A 324 -0.20 -12.80 -14.71
CA LEU A 324 -0.04 -11.41 -14.28
C LEU A 324 -1.12 -10.54 -14.92
N LEU A 325 -1.92 -9.89 -14.08
CA LEU A 325 -2.91 -8.91 -14.51
C LEU A 325 -2.29 -7.51 -14.50
N SER A 326 -2.45 -6.79 -15.62
CA SER A 326 -1.99 -5.42 -15.77
C SER A 326 -3.00 -4.57 -16.54
N VAL A 327 -3.08 -3.28 -16.22
CA VAL A 327 -3.83 -2.29 -17.01
C VAL A 327 -2.91 -1.66 -18.05
N TYR A 328 -3.35 -1.68 -19.30
CA TYR A 328 -2.65 -1.06 -20.43
C TYR A 328 -3.14 0.38 -20.62
N ILE A 329 -2.25 1.36 -20.46
CA ILE A 329 -2.55 2.81 -20.56
C ILE A 329 -3.68 3.22 -19.60
N PRO A 330 -3.43 3.23 -18.27
CA PRO A 330 -4.46 3.55 -17.28
C PRO A 330 -4.88 5.03 -17.29
N HIS A 331 -4.02 5.90 -17.84
CA HIS A 331 -4.31 7.30 -18.09
C HIS A 331 -3.47 7.81 -19.26
N LEU A 332 -3.88 8.92 -19.87
CA LEU A 332 -3.05 9.69 -20.79
C LEU A 332 -2.33 10.76 -19.97
N GLY A 333 -0.99 10.71 -19.93
CA GLY A 333 -0.21 11.81 -19.36
C GLY A 333 -0.46 13.11 -20.16
N PRO A 334 -0.35 14.29 -19.52
CA PRO A 334 -0.38 15.55 -20.26
C PRO A 334 0.72 15.53 -21.34
N ARG A 335 0.39 15.99 -22.54
CA ARG A 335 1.36 16.20 -23.63
C ARG A 335 2.27 17.38 -23.32
#